data_AF-A0A3B8LMB1-F1
#
_entry.id   AF-A0A3B8LMB1-F1
#
_cell.length_a   1.000
_cell.length_b   1.000
_cell.length_c   1.000
_cell.angle_alpha   90.00
_cell.angle_beta   90.00
_cell.angle_gamma   90.00
#
_symmetry.space_group_name_H-M   'P 1'
#
loop_
_entity.id
_entity.type
_entity.pdbx_description
1 polymer ?
#
loop_
_entity_poly.entity_id
_entity_poly.type
_entity_poly.pdbx_seq_one_letter_code
_entity_poly.pdbx_strand_id
1 'polypeptide(L)'
;MSSFSVVIFASENMTRRYPMRWLRIALCKQLLSSEHIEIKGLFIDRPPAAPAKSLERYKKKYGEEAFYQFLELQALEPSDTETPFSYVDACQALDIPCYEMDLNSDETHALLTELQPDLGVLFGCRILHESIVDAPTFGTLNFHARDAEKFRGGGALGYWELLEDERDIQITIHRAVAKVDAGQLLTTSRLEIEPCDTLESLLLKTVIRGVDVYAQSIIRFAEGHREMSPQQTEQAKTYRRDLLAETFFRKERQQVLSQMDRYRDKKLPELWAPAPKQVTPTQPTVFILSYPLIANHPSHPTNIPYEVFVGQLQWLQRYFRCISLSDALKQLRGEDVPSDNGISFVLTLDGGFAQDSVVVLPFLRAFELPATLLVSPQSIEDSRTMCGQALFEWEALYAEVERASLDVGLLSPTHFDHEQLDSFDFVGEQTLLESWLRRKCEVAALPYKCNKDIPEGPGIWLRTHEAPNTPAHFDGRQLARIVAPSSVG
;
A
#
# COMPACT_ATOMS: atom_id res chain seq x y z
N MET A 1 15.80 -33.73 31.45
CA MET A 1 15.21 -34.03 30.13
C MET A 1 16.24 -33.62 29.09
N SER A 2 16.43 -34.39 28.02
CA SER A 2 17.25 -33.94 26.89
C SER A 2 16.65 -32.66 26.32
N SER A 3 17.49 -31.71 25.92
CA SER A 3 17.07 -30.51 25.18
C SER A 3 16.36 -30.91 23.90
N PHE A 4 15.25 -30.25 23.58
CA PHE A 4 14.56 -30.42 22.31
C PHE A 4 15.28 -29.61 21.24
N SER A 5 15.86 -30.30 20.26
CA SER A 5 16.79 -29.71 19.31
C SER A 5 16.09 -29.22 18.03
N VAL A 6 16.41 -27.99 17.63
CA VAL A 6 15.79 -27.30 16.50
C VAL A 6 16.86 -26.86 15.49
N VAL A 7 16.54 -26.98 14.21
CA VAL A 7 17.27 -26.32 13.12
C VAL A 7 16.36 -25.31 12.43
N ILE A 8 16.92 -24.18 12.02
CA ILE A 8 16.17 -23.08 11.41
C ILE A 8 16.58 -22.94 9.95
N PHE A 9 15.62 -22.98 9.04
CA PHE A 9 15.81 -22.75 7.61
C PHE A 9 15.36 -21.34 7.22
N ALA A 10 16.27 -20.59 6.60
CA ALA A 10 16.04 -19.23 6.15
C ALA A 10 16.60 -19.03 4.73
N SER A 11 16.03 -18.10 3.94
CA SER A 11 16.61 -17.72 2.65
C SER A 11 17.10 -16.28 2.65
N GLU A 12 18.25 -16.06 2.00
CA GLU A 12 18.84 -14.74 1.77
C GLU A 12 18.00 -13.89 0.81
N ASN A 13 17.26 -14.48 -0.14
CA ASN A 13 16.48 -13.72 -1.13
C ASN A 13 15.19 -13.08 -0.59
N MET A 14 14.69 -13.55 0.57
CA MET A 14 13.63 -12.85 1.31
C MET A 14 14.19 -11.82 2.30
N THR A 15 15.51 -11.75 2.46
CA THR A 15 16.17 -10.84 3.41
C THR A 15 16.27 -9.41 2.91
N ARG A 16 16.09 -9.15 1.62
CA ARG A 16 16.15 -7.78 1.08
C ARG A 16 15.05 -6.86 1.61
N ARG A 17 14.03 -7.42 2.28
CA ARG A 17 13.07 -6.67 3.12
C ARG A 17 13.58 -6.63 4.56
N TYR A 18 14.15 -5.50 4.96
CA TYR A 18 14.80 -5.25 6.25
C TYR A 18 14.09 -5.83 7.49
N PRO A 19 12.75 -5.77 7.64
CA PRO A 19 12.05 -6.31 8.81
C PRO A 19 12.15 -7.84 8.97
N MET A 20 12.24 -8.57 7.86
CA MET A 20 12.26 -10.05 7.86
C MET A 20 13.60 -10.60 8.37
N ARG A 21 14.69 -9.82 8.26
CA ARG A 21 16.01 -10.19 8.82
C ARG A 21 15.96 -10.27 10.34
N TRP A 22 15.44 -9.21 10.95
CA TRP A 22 15.29 -9.06 12.41
C TRP A 22 14.40 -10.13 13.02
N LEU A 23 13.32 -10.52 12.33
CA LEU A 23 12.42 -11.58 12.78
C LEU A 23 13.16 -12.85 13.17
N ARG A 24 14.07 -13.32 12.32
CA ARG A 24 14.73 -14.61 12.50
C ARG A 24 15.65 -14.59 13.71
N ILE A 25 16.34 -13.48 13.92
CA ILE A 25 17.17 -13.27 15.12
C ILE A 25 16.31 -13.11 16.37
N ALA A 26 15.19 -12.40 16.27
CA ALA A 26 14.23 -12.29 17.37
C ALA A 26 13.66 -13.67 17.75
N LEU A 27 13.33 -14.50 16.76
CA LEU A 27 12.90 -15.89 16.96
C LEU A 27 14.00 -16.69 17.65
N CYS A 28 15.25 -16.66 17.16
CA CYS A 28 16.37 -17.34 17.82
C CYS A 28 16.52 -16.90 19.28
N LYS A 29 16.46 -15.59 19.56
CA LYS A 29 16.54 -15.06 20.93
C LYS A 29 15.41 -15.57 21.84
N GLN A 30 14.17 -15.59 21.34
CA GLN A 30 13.04 -16.10 22.12
C GLN A 30 13.14 -17.61 22.36
N LEU A 31 13.59 -18.38 21.37
CA LEU A 31 13.80 -19.81 21.53
C LEU A 31 14.93 -20.10 22.54
N LEU A 32 16.05 -19.37 22.46
CA LEU A 32 17.17 -19.49 23.40
C LEU A 32 16.84 -19.05 24.83
N SER A 33 15.77 -18.28 25.04
CA SER A 33 15.30 -17.97 26.40
C SER A 33 14.59 -19.15 27.08
N SER A 34 14.23 -20.20 26.32
CA SER A 34 13.67 -21.43 26.86
C SER A 34 14.78 -22.41 27.22
N GLU A 35 14.81 -22.87 28.46
CA GLU A 35 15.76 -23.90 28.92
C GLU A 35 15.55 -25.27 28.24
N HIS A 36 14.45 -25.44 27.51
CA HIS A 36 14.06 -26.68 26.86
C HIS A 36 14.46 -26.78 25.39
N ILE A 37 14.94 -25.69 24.78
CA ILE A 37 15.24 -25.63 23.35
C ILE A 37 16.74 -25.44 23.12
N GLU A 38 17.28 -26.26 22.23
CA GLU A 38 18.63 -26.14 21.71
C GLU A 38 18.57 -25.84 20.21
N ILE A 39 19.25 -24.78 19.76
CA ILE A 39 19.34 -24.48 18.33
C ILE A 39 20.63 -25.08 17.78
N LYS A 40 20.52 -26.17 17.01
CA LYS A 40 21.67 -26.87 16.42
C LYS A 40 22.26 -26.15 15.20
N GLY A 41 21.50 -25.24 14.58
CA GLY A 41 22.03 -24.40 13.52
C GLY A 41 21.00 -23.55 12.80
N LEU A 42 21.48 -22.44 12.25
CA LEU A 42 20.76 -21.60 11.30
C LEU A 42 21.31 -21.86 9.89
N PHE A 43 20.45 -22.40 9.03
CA PHE A 43 20.74 -22.73 7.65
C PHE A 43 20.23 -21.64 6.72
N ILE A 44 21.15 -20.93 6.07
CA ILE A 44 20.87 -19.82 5.14
C ILE A 44 20.98 -20.33 3.70
N ASP A 45 19.85 -20.33 2.98
CA ASP A 45 19.75 -20.75 1.58
C ASP A 45 20.51 -19.79 0.68
N ARG A 46 21.60 -20.31 0.11
CA ARG A 46 22.35 -19.74 -1.00
C ARG A 46 22.27 -20.68 -2.20
N PRO A 47 21.14 -20.67 -2.95
CA PRO A 47 21.02 -21.50 -4.12
C PRO A 47 22.03 -21.07 -5.19
N PRO A 48 22.49 -21.98 -6.06
CA PRO A 48 23.31 -21.60 -7.20
C PRO A 48 22.59 -20.54 -8.05
N ALA A 49 23.35 -19.63 -8.64
CA ALA A 49 22.82 -18.54 -9.47
C ALA A 49 21.79 -19.08 -10.48
N ALA A 50 20.67 -18.38 -10.63
CA ALA A 50 19.60 -18.80 -11.52
C ALA A 50 20.16 -19.10 -12.93
N PRO A 51 19.89 -20.30 -13.51
CA PRO A 51 20.42 -20.64 -14.82
C PRO A 51 20.03 -19.58 -15.85
N ALA A 52 20.95 -19.20 -16.75
CA ALA A 52 20.69 -18.24 -17.83
C ALA A 52 19.41 -18.57 -18.64
N LYS A 53 19.06 -19.86 -18.76
CA LYS A 53 17.83 -20.34 -19.40
C LYS A 53 16.53 -19.90 -18.70
N SER A 54 16.54 -19.75 -17.37
CA SER A 54 15.38 -19.25 -16.61
C SER A 54 15.17 -17.76 -16.85
N LEU A 55 16.26 -16.99 -16.97
CA LEU A 55 16.24 -15.56 -17.30
C LEU A 55 15.77 -15.34 -18.75
N GLU A 56 16.26 -16.13 -19.71
CA GLU A 56 15.77 -16.10 -21.10
C GLU A 56 14.29 -16.49 -21.19
N ARG A 57 13.83 -17.48 -20.42
CA ARG A 57 12.41 -17.85 -20.35
C ARG A 57 11.55 -16.73 -19.77
N TYR A 58 12.07 -16.00 -18.79
CA TYR A 58 11.41 -14.82 -18.21
C TYR A 58 11.31 -13.70 -19.24
N LYS A 59 12.44 -13.37 -19.89
CA LYS A 59 12.53 -12.41 -21.01
C LYS A 59 11.56 -12.75 -22.14
N LYS A 60 11.46 -14.03 -22.52
CA LYS A 60 10.56 -14.53 -23.57
C LYS A 60 9.07 -14.50 -23.15
N LYS A 61 8.77 -14.75 -21.87
CA LYS A 61 7.38 -14.81 -21.37
C LYS A 61 6.81 -13.42 -21.10
N TYR A 62 7.63 -12.49 -20.61
CA TYR A 62 7.16 -11.20 -20.11
C TYR A 62 7.66 -9.99 -20.93
N GLY A 63 8.55 -10.18 -21.91
CA GLY A 63 9.10 -9.12 -22.75
C GLY A 63 10.41 -8.55 -22.22
N GLU A 64 11.14 -7.83 -23.09
CA GLU A 64 12.46 -7.25 -22.74
C GLU A 64 12.37 -6.16 -21.67
N GLU A 65 11.37 -5.30 -21.74
CA GLU A 65 11.19 -4.14 -20.85
C GLU A 65 10.84 -4.57 -19.42
N ALA A 66 9.97 -5.57 -19.29
CA ALA A 66 9.65 -6.28 -18.05
C ALA A 66 10.85 -6.95 -17.40
N PHE A 67 11.73 -7.50 -18.24
CA PHE A 67 12.94 -8.18 -17.80
C PHE A 67 13.97 -7.19 -17.29
N TYR A 68 14.12 -6.03 -17.92
CA TYR A 68 14.97 -4.96 -17.41
C TYR A 68 14.38 -4.34 -16.13
N GLN A 69 13.07 -4.12 -16.02
CA GLN A 69 12.45 -3.70 -14.75
C GLN A 69 12.60 -4.76 -13.64
N PHE A 70 12.54 -6.06 -13.95
CA PHE A 70 12.85 -7.12 -12.99
C PHE A 70 14.29 -7.02 -12.46
N LEU A 71 15.25 -6.82 -13.36
CA LEU A 71 16.66 -6.65 -13.01
C LEU A 71 16.92 -5.31 -12.28
N GLU A 72 16.22 -4.26 -12.67
CA GLU A 72 16.30 -2.93 -12.08
C GLU A 72 15.65 -2.92 -10.69
N LEU A 73 14.55 -3.65 -10.45
CA LEU A 73 13.99 -3.86 -9.10
C LEU A 73 14.89 -4.73 -8.21
N GLN A 74 15.66 -5.67 -8.81
CA GLN A 74 16.71 -6.40 -8.10
C GLN A 74 17.93 -5.52 -7.77
N ALA A 75 18.11 -4.41 -8.51
CA ALA A 75 19.25 -3.48 -8.43
C ALA A 75 18.94 -2.13 -7.76
N LEU A 76 17.65 -1.76 -7.63
CA LEU A 76 17.12 -0.57 -6.96
C LEU A 76 16.87 -0.82 -5.47
N GLU A 77 16.97 -2.07 -5.03
CA GLU A 77 17.19 -2.33 -3.62
C GLU A 77 18.56 -1.75 -3.26
N PRO A 78 18.64 -0.93 -2.19
CA PRO A 78 19.83 -0.15 -1.88
C PRO A 78 21.05 -1.06 -1.96
N SER A 79 22.08 -0.62 -2.70
CA SER A 79 23.33 -1.36 -2.78
C SER A 79 23.71 -1.78 -1.37
N ASP A 80 24.03 -3.07 -1.19
CA ASP A 80 24.45 -3.69 0.08
C ASP A 80 25.65 -2.99 0.76
N THR A 81 26.11 -1.86 0.25
CA THR A 81 27.18 -1.02 0.78
C THR A 81 26.83 -0.31 2.10
N GLU A 82 25.55 -0.25 2.51
CA GLU A 82 25.15 0.45 3.76
C GLU A 82 24.21 -0.35 4.70
N THR A 83 24.02 -1.66 4.52
CA THR A 83 23.31 -2.46 5.55
C THR A 83 24.28 -3.32 6.40
N PRO A 84 24.47 -3.03 7.69
CA PRO A 84 25.45 -3.69 8.56
C PRO A 84 24.97 -5.04 9.14
N PHE A 85 23.99 -5.72 8.52
CA PHE A 85 23.42 -6.95 9.08
C PHE A 85 23.99 -8.20 8.41
N SER A 86 24.71 -9.02 9.18
CA SER A 86 25.27 -10.31 8.79
C SER A 86 24.63 -11.43 9.64
N TYR A 87 24.10 -12.48 9.00
CA TYR A 87 23.60 -13.65 9.72
C TYR A 87 24.73 -14.36 10.46
N VAL A 88 25.94 -14.37 9.89
CA VAL A 88 27.12 -14.95 10.53
C VAL A 88 27.42 -14.20 11.83
N ASP A 89 27.43 -12.87 11.81
CA ASP A 89 27.72 -12.04 12.99
C ASP A 89 26.62 -12.20 14.05
N ALA A 90 25.35 -12.25 13.61
CA ALA A 90 24.22 -12.42 14.51
C ALA A 90 24.20 -13.83 15.16
N CYS A 91 24.53 -14.88 14.39
CA CYS A 91 24.70 -16.23 14.90
C CYS A 91 25.88 -16.32 15.88
N GLN A 92 27.01 -15.70 15.55
CA GLN A 92 28.16 -15.64 16.45
C GLN A 92 27.83 -14.92 17.76
N ALA A 93 27.06 -13.83 17.70
CA ALA A 93 26.61 -13.11 18.90
C ALA A 93 25.62 -13.92 19.76
N LEU A 94 24.97 -14.93 19.19
CA LEU A 94 24.04 -15.83 19.87
C LEU A 94 24.63 -17.22 20.16
N ASP A 95 25.90 -17.44 19.82
CA ASP A 95 26.59 -18.74 19.91
C ASP A 95 25.84 -19.88 19.18
N ILE A 96 25.28 -19.58 18.00
CA ILE A 96 24.58 -20.55 17.14
C ILE A 96 25.44 -20.88 15.91
N PRO A 97 25.59 -22.15 15.52
CA PRO A 97 26.22 -22.51 14.24
C PRO A 97 25.46 -21.93 13.04
N CYS A 98 26.18 -21.30 12.11
CA CYS A 98 25.60 -20.74 10.89
C CYS A 98 26.09 -21.52 9.66
N TYR A 99 25.17 -21.96 8.82
CA TYR A 99 25.45 -22.78 7.64
C TYR A 99 24.92 -22.09 6.38
N GLU A 100 25.81 -21.55 5.55
CA GLU A 100 25.44 -20.93 4.26
C GLU A 100 25.63 -21.94 3.13
N MET A 101 24.53 -22.45 2.58
CA MET A 101 24.55 -23.57 1.61
C MET A 101 23.28 -23.59 0.75
N ASP A 102 23.29 -24.36 -0.34
CA ASP A 102 22.06 -24.70 -1.06
C ASP A 102 21.25 -25.68 -0.20
N LEU A 103 20.10 -25.24 0.34
CA LEU A 103 19.32 -26.06 1.26
C LEU A 103 18.82 -27.37 0.65
N ASN A 104 18.75 -27.49 -0.68
CA ASN A 104 18.32 -28.71 -1.37
C ASN A 104 19.49 -29.60 -1.82
N SER A 105 20.71 -29.28 -1.42
CA SER A 105 21.89 -30.09 -1.74
C SER A 105 21.95 -31.38 -0.90
N ASP A 106 22.65 -32.38 -1.44
CA ASP A 106 22.97 -33.61 -0.71
C ASP A 106 23.84 -33.33 0.52
N GLU A 107 24.66 -32.28 0.48
CA GLU A 107 25.47 -31.82 1.61
C GLU A 107 24.60 -31.33 2.78
N THR A 108 23.58 -30.52 2.50
CA THR A 108 22.62 -30.08 3.52
C THR A 108 21.90 -31.28 4.13
N HIS A 109 21.47 -32.23 3.30
CA HIS A 109 20.81 -33.45 3.78
C HIS A 109 21.74 -34.29 4.67
N ALA A 110 22.99 -34.48 4.28
CA ALA A 110 23.98 -35.22 5.07
C ALA A 110 24.23 -34.56 6.44
N LEU A 111 24.36 -33.23 6.46
CA LEU A 111 24.54 -32.47 7.70
C LEU A 111 23.31 -32.56 8.62
N LEU A 112 22.10 -32.45 8.07
CA LEU A 112 20.87 -32.65 8.85
C LEU A 112 20.77 -34.07 9.44
N THR A 113 21.23 -35.07 8.68
CA THR A 113 21.27 -36.47 9.13
C THR A 113 22.27 -36.65 10.29
N GLU A 114 23.41 -35.96 10.26
CA GLU A 114 24.40 -35.95 11.33
C GLU A 114 23.89 -35.22 12.58
N LEU A 115 23.27 -34.06 12.40
CA LEU A 115 22.76 -33.24 13.51
C LEU A 115 21.56 -33.88 14.22
N GLN A 116 20.78 -34.73 13.54
CA GLN A 116 19.58 -35.37 14.06
C GLN A 116 18.67 -34.40 14.84
N PRO A 117 18.17 -33.32 14.21
CA PRO A 117 17.29 -32.39 14.90
C PRO A 117 15.93 -33.01 15.20
N ASP A 118 15.32 -32.59 16.31
CA ASP A 118 13.95 -32.97 16.62
C ASP A 118 12.96 -32.26 15.69
N LEU A 119 13.18 -30.97 15.41
CA LEU A 119 12.28 -30.15 14.60
C LEU A 119 13.00 -29.22 13.64
N GLY A 120 12.50 -29.12 12.40
CA GLY A 120 12.85 -28.07 11.47
C GLY A 120 11.89 -26.88 11.61
N VAL A 121 12.41 -25.67 11.48
CA VAL A 121 11.62 -24.44 11.56
C VAL A 121 11.95 -23.61 10.33
N LEU A 122 10.97 -23.45 9.44
CA LEU A 122 11.13 -22.73 8.19
C LEU A 122 10.36 -21.41 8.22
N PHE A 123 11.01 -20.35 7.72
CA PHE A 123 10.39 -19.04 7.51
C PHE A 123 10.95 -18.37 6.25
N GLY A 124 10.11 -18.26 5.22
CA GLY A 124 10.45 -17.51 4.02
C GLY A 124 11.63 -18.09 3.24
N CYS A 125 11.50 -19.35 2.82
CA CYS A 125 12.41 -20.03 1.90
C CYS A 125 11.73 -20.31 0.56
N ARG A 126 12.52 -20.72 -0.44
CA ARG A 126 11.95 -21.40 -1.62
C ARG A 126 11.41 -22.78 -1.22
N ILE A 127 10.77 -23.45 -2.18
CA ILE A 127 10.30 -24.83 -1.98
C ILE A 127 11.53 -25.74 -1.72
N LEU A 128 11.54 -26.35 -0.55
CA LEU A 128 12.55 -27.34 -0.15
C LEU A 128 12.12 -28.75 -0.56
N HIS A 129 13.09 -29.63 -0.81
CA HIS A 129 12.82 -31.03 -1.13
C HIS A 129 12.27 -31.77 0.10
N GLU A 130 11.47 -32.82 -0.14
CA GLU A 130 10.93 -33.70 0.93
C GLU A 130 12.04 -34.26 1.82
N SER A 131 13.17 -34.64 1.23
CA SER A 131 14.35 -35.11 1.96
C SER A 131 14.86 -34.10 2.99
N ILE A 132 14.64 -32.80 2.79
CA ILE A 132 15.09 -31.74 3.71
C ILE A 132 14.01 -31.45 4.75
N VAL A 133 12.74 -31.30 4.33
CA VAL A 133 11.65 -30.93 5.26
C VAL A 133 11.26 -32.07 6.20
N ASP A 134 11.48 -33.33 5.80
CA ASP A 134 11.23 -34.51 6.61
C ASP A 134 12.49 -35.07 7.30
N ALA A 135 13.67 -34.47 7.10
CA ALA A 135 14.90 -34.89 7.80
C ALA A 135 14.82 -34.76 9.34
N PRO A 136 14.25 -33.69 9.92
CA PRO A 136 14.04 -33.63 11.37
C PRO A 136 13.03 -34.68 11.85
N THR A 137 13.20 -35.18 13.08
CA THR A 137 12.40 -36.28 13.65
C THR A 137 10.88 -36.04 13.58
N PHE A 138 10.43 -34.82 13.86
CA PHE A 138 9.03 -34.41 13.81
C PHE A 138 8.69 -33.63 12.53
N GLY A 139 9.57 -33.65 11.54
CA GLY A 139 9.49 -32.86 10.31
C GLY A 139 9.73 -31.37 10.54
N THR A 140 9.25 -30.56 9.60
CA THR A 140 9.47 -29.12 9.60
C THR A 140 8.16 -28.35 9.76
N LEU A 141 8.11 -27.36 10.66
CA LEU A 141 7.06 -26.36 10.71
C LEU A 141 7.39 -25.23 9.74
N ASN A 142 6.38 -24.71 9.04
CA ASN A 142 6.44 -23.51 8.23
C ASN A 142 5.63 -22.41 8.90
N PHE A 143 6.20 -21.21 8.92
CA PHE A 143 5.45 -19.98 9.14
C PHE A 143 4.99 -19.42 7.80
N HIS A 144 3.68 -19.37 7.62
CA HIS A 144 3.05 -18.66 6.52
C HIS A 144 2.39 -17.38 7.04
N ALA A 145 2.77 -16.24 6.46
CA ALA A 145 2.33 -14.92 6.94
C ALA A 145 0.93 -14.51 6.44
N ARG A 146 0.09 -15.51 6.10
CA ARG A 146 -1.25 -15.36 5.51
C ARG A 146 -2.12 -16.54 5.91
N ASP A 147 -3.42 -16.41 5.66
CA ASP A 147 -4.34 -17.53 5.73
C ASP A 147 -3.99 -18.58 4.67
N ALA A 148 -3.40 -19.71 5.08
CA ALA A 148 -3.02 -20.78 4.16
C ALA A 148 -4.23 -21.47 3.49
N GLU A 149 -5.45 -21.28 4.02
CA GLU A 149 -6.69 -21.81 3.47
C GLU A 149 -7.27 -20.90 2.37
N LYS A 150 -6.83 -19.64 2.27
CA LYS A 150 -7.27 -18.68 1.26
C LYS A 150 -6.13 -18.19 0.35
N PHE A 151 -4.99 -17.79 0.92
CA PHE A 151 -3.91 -17.04 0.26
C PHE A 151 -2.57 -17.77 0.32
N ARG A 152 -2.39 -18.82 -0.49
CA ARG A 152 -1.13 -19.58 -0.55
C ARG A 152 -0.08 -18.89 -1.39
N GLY A 153 1.18 -19.24 -1.13
CA GLY A 153 2.32 -18.82 -1.93
C GLY A 153 2.87 -17.46 -1.53
N GLY A 154 3.26 -16.66 -2.53
CA GLY A 154 4.07 -15.46 -2.33
C GLY A 154 3.35 -14.14 -2.60
N GLY A 155 4.10 -13.05 -2.53
CA GLY A 155 3.63 -11.69 -2.79
C GLY A 155 3.96 -10.75 -1.64
N ALA A 156 3.72 -9.45 -1.83
CA ALA A 156 3.86 -8.49 -0.73
C ALA A 156 2.80 -8.78 0.35
N LEU A 157 3.24 -8.96 1.60
CA LEU A 157 2.35 -9.24 2.74
C LEU A 157 1.23 -8.18 2.79
N GLY A 158 -0.01 -8.61 3.00
CA GLY A 158 -1.18 -7.74 3.06
C GLY A 158 -1.78 -7.39 1.70
N TYR A 159 -1.04 -7.54 0.61
CA TYR A 159 -1.51 -7.11 -0.72
C TYR A 159 -2.74 -7.88 -1.22
N TRP A 160 -2.74 -9.21 -1.10
CA TRP A 160 -3.84 -10.04 -1.59
C TRP A 160 -5.07 -9.91 -0.68
N GLU A 161 -4.84 -9.76 0.62
CA GLU A 161 -5.88 -9.60 1.63
C GLU A 161 -6.61 -8.27 1.43
N LEU A 162 -5.87 -7.18 1.19
CA LEU A 162 -6.46 -5.90 0.81
C LEU A 162 -7.23 -6.02 -0.51
N LEU A 163 -6.64 -6.65 -1.55
CA LEU A 163 -7.34 -6.80 -2.84
C LEU A 163 -8.64 -7.61 -2.78
N GLU A 164 -8.82 -8.46 -1.78
CA GLU A 164 -10.05 -9.25 -1.59
C GLU A 164 -10.86 -8.73 -0.39
N ASP A 165 -10.61 -7.46 0.00
CA ASP A 165 -11.31 -6.71 1.06
C ASP A 165 -11.40 -7.45 2.40
N GLU A 166 -10.35 -8.23 2.74
CA GLU A 166 -10.25 -8.91 4.02
C GLU A 166 -10.08 -7.89 5.16
N ARG A 167 -10.65 -8.20 6.33
CA ARG A 167 -10.56 -7.33 7.53
C ARG A 167 -9.36 -7.63 8.42
N ASP A 168 -8.69 -8.75 8.18
CA ASP A 168 -7.57 -9.20 8.99
C ASP A 168 -6.53 -9.97 8.17
N ILE A 169 -5.29 -9.93 8.65
CA ILE A 169 -4.23 -10.84 8.24
C ILE A 169 -4.19 -12.01 9.21
N GLN A 170 -4.33 -13.22 8.70
CA GLN A 170 -4.07 -14.43 9.48
C GLN A 170 -2.63 -14.88 9.30
N ILE A 171 -1.96 -15.26 10.38
CA ILE A 171 -0.70 -16.01 10.39
C ILE A 171 -1.07 -17.48 10.52
N THR A 172 -0.45 -18.34 9.73
CA THR A 172 -0.67 -19.78 9.77
C THR A 172 0.64 -20.51 10.03
N ILE A 173 0.68 -21.32 11.08
CA ILE A 173 1.79 -22.25 11.36
C ILE A 173 1.31 -23.65 11.03
N HIS A 174 2.01 -24.32 10.13
CA HIS A 174 1.61 -25.61 9.61
C HIS A 174 2.82 -26.49 9.30
N ARG A 175 2.63 -27.80 9.15
CA ARG A 175 3.68 -28.70 8.69
C ARG A 175 4.08 -28.39 7.24
N ALA A 176 5.37 -28.28 6.97
CA ALA A 176 5.88 -28.17 5.61
C ALA A 176 5.72 -29.52 4.88
N VAL A 177 5.23 -29.45 3.65
CA VAL A 177 5.08 -30.60 2.73
C VAL A 177 5.45 -30.11 1.31
N ALA A 178 5.62 -31.03 0.35
CA ALA A 178 5.99 -30.65 -1.02
C ALA A 178 5.02 -29.67 -1.70
N LYS A 179 3.73 -29.72 -1.33
CA LYS A 179 2.72 -28.77 -1.80
C LYS A 179 2.76 -27.49 -0.97
N VAL A 180 2.99 -26.36 -1.66
CA VAL A 180 3.08 -25.00 -1.08
C VAL A 180 1.92 -24.72 -0.12
N ASP A 181 2.29 -24.40 1.13
CA ASP A 181 1.42 -23.99 2.22
C ASP A 181 0.21 -24.92 2.49
N ALA A 182 0.35 -26.23 2.22
CA ALA A 182 -0.77 -27.17 2.23
C ALA A 182 -0.73 -28.26 3.30
N GLY A 183 0.29 -28.29 4.15
CA GLY A 183 0.40 -29.31 5.19
C GLY A 183 -0.52 -29.07 6.38
N GLN A 184 -0.55 -30.01 7.32
CA GLN A 184 -1.47 -29.95 8.46
C GLN A 184 -1.25 -28.70 9.31
N LEU A 185 -2.34 -28.07 9.72
CA LEU A 185 -2.38 -26.86 10.51
C LEU A 185 -2.03 -27.17 11.97
N LEU A 186 -1.06 -26.44 12.53
CA LEU A 186 -0.76 -26.47 13.96
C LEU A 186 -1.53 -25.36 14.69
N THR A 187 -1.45 -24.11 14.22
CA THR A 187 -2.17 -22.99 14.82
C THR A 187 -2.28 -21.80 13.88
N THR A 188 -3.16 -20.85 14.22
CA THR A 188 -3.29 -19.57 13.54
C THR A 188 -3.35 -18.41 14.53
N SER A 189 -3.03 -17.20 14.06
CA SER A 189 -3.24 -15.95 14.80
C SER A 189 -3.76 -14.91 13.83
N ARG A 190 -4.69 -14.04 14.24
CA ARG A 190 -5.21 -12.96 13.39
C ARG A 190 -4.75 -11.59 13.86
N LEU A 191 -4.67 -10.66 12.93
CA LEU A 191 -4.34 -9.25 13.13
C LEU A 191 -5.30 -8.43 12.30
N GLU A 192 -6.08 -7.57 12.94
CA GLU A 192 -6.97 -6.63 12.23
C GLU A 192 -6.17 -5.72 11.30
N ILE A 193 -6.70 -5.46 10.11
CA ILE A 193 -6.20 -4.45 9.17
C ILE A 193 -6.86 -3.13 9.55
N GLU A 194 -6.06 -2.18 10.03
CA GLU A 194 -6.56 -0.87 10.45
C GLU A 194 -6.67 0.10 9.26
N PRO A 195 -7.53 1.12 9.31
CA PRO A 195 -7.71 2.06 8.19
C PRO A 195 -6.42 2.74 7.72
N CYS A 196 -5.46 2.98 8.61
CA CYS A 196 -4.19 3.62 8.29
C CYS A 196 -3.06 2.64 7.95
N ASP A 197 -3.32 1.32 7.95
CA ASP A 197 -2.28 0.34 7.68
C ASP A 197 -1.75 0.49 6.23
N THR A 198 -0.42 0.52 6.09
CA THR A 198 0.29 0.39 4.81
C THR A 198 0.71 -1.07 4.61
N LEU A 199 1.12 -1.46 3.40
CA LEU A 199 1.76 -2.77 3.20
C LEU A 199 3.03 -2.95 4.07
N GLU A 200 3.71 -1.85 4.40
CA GLU A 200 4.88 -1.87 5.29
C GLU A 200 4.48 -2.04 6.77
N SER A 201 3.45 -1.34 7.26
CA SER A 201 2.96 -1.51 8.62
C SER A 201 2.35 -2.89 8.82
N LEU A 202 1.60 -3.42 7.84
CA LEU A 202 1.09 -4.79 7.85
C LEU A 202 2.22 -5.81 7.90
N LEU A 203 3.28 -5.60 7.11
CA LEU A 203 4.49 -6.43 7.16
C LEU A 203 5.07 -6.43 8.58
N LEU A 204 5.30 -5.25 9.17
CA LEU A 204 5.87 -5.09 10.51
C LEU A 204 4.98 -5.73 11.59
N LYS A 205 3.68 -5.42 11.59
CA LYS A 205 2.67 -5.93 12.53
C LYS A 205 2.63 -7.47 12.51
N THR A 206 2.61 -8.05 11.30
CA THR A 206 2.57 -9.50 11.08
C THR A 206 3.86 -10.18 11.46
N VAL A 207 5.00 -9.54 11.18
CA VAL A 207 6.33 -10.01 11.58
C VAL A 207 6.43 -10.03 13.10
N ILE A 208 6.16 -8.92 13.78
CA ILE A 208 6.27 -8.80 15.24
C ILE A 208 5.40 -9.85 15.94
N ARG A 209 4.10 -9.89 15.59
CA ARG A 209 3.19 -10.89 16.13
C ARG A 209 3.62 -12.31 15.77
N GLY A 210 4.15 -12.47 14.56
CA GLY A 210 4.60 -13.74 14.03
C GLY A 210 5.75 -14.36 14.80
N VAL A 211 6.72 -13.56 15.26
CA VAL A 211 7.80 -14.06 16.14
C VAL A 211 7.21 -14.75 17.36
N ASP A 212 6.33 -14.03 18.07
CA ASP A 212 5.77 -14.49 19.35
C ASP A 212 4.96 -15.77 19.15
N VAL A 213 4.06 -15.77 18.17
CA VAL A 213 3.20 -16.91 17.86
C VAL A 213 4.06 -18.12 17.45
N TYR A 214 5.13 -17.90 16.68
CA TYR A 214 5.97 -18.99 16.22
C TYR A 214 6.84 -19.57 17.32
N ALA A 215 7.50 -18.72 18.12
CA ALA A 215 8.30 -19.15 19.25
C ALA A 215 7.46 -19.94 20.26
N GLN A 216 6.28 -19.42 20.64
CA GLN A 216 5.36 -20.12 21.54
C GLN A 216 4.88 -21.45 20.96
N SER A 217 4.62 -21.50 19.65
CA SER A 217 4.22 -22.75 18.99
C SER A 217 5.34 -23.79 19.06
N ILE A 218 6.59 -23.41 18.82
CA ILE A 218 7.75 -24.30 18.89
C ILE A 218 7.98 -24.77 20.33
N ILE A 219 7.89 -23.89 21.33
CA ILE A 219 8.03 -24.23 22.75
C ILE A 219 6.95 -25.24 23.16
N ARG A 220 5.68 -24.97 22.86
CA ARG A 220 4.59 -25.91 23.16
C ARG A 220 4.72 -27.22 22.40
N PHE A 221 5.24 -27.18 21.18
CA PHE A 221 5.52 -28.37 20.38
C PHE A 221 6.60 -29.24 21.06
N ALA A 222 7.67 -28.62 21.56
CA ALA A 222 8.72 -29.30 22.34
C ALA A 222 8.15 -29.99 23.59
N GLU A 223 7.22 -29.33 24.29
CA GLU A 223 6.50 -29.84 25.48
C GLU A 223 5.51 -30.97 25.18
N GLY A 224 5.26 -31.29 23.91
CA GLY A 224 4.41 -32.41 23.49
C GLY A 224 3.03 -32.01 22.97
N HIS A 225 2.70 -30.72 22.93
CA HIS A 225 1.47 -30.22 22.32
C HIS A 225 1.58 -30.17 20.79
N ARG A 226 1.45 -31.33 20.14
CA ARG A 226 1.75 -31.54 18.71
C ARG A 226 0.52 -31.88 17.86
N GLU A 227 -0.68 -31.66 18.39
CA GLU A 227 -1.92 -31.91 17.66
C GLU A 227 -2.01 -30.99 16.44
N MET A 228 -2.30 -31.57 15.28
CA MET A 228 -2.48 -30.83 14.03
C MET A 228 -3.77 -31.25 13.34
N SER A 229 -4.45 -30.30 12.71
CA SER A 229 -5.66 -30.55 11.93
C SER A 229 -5.41 -30.46 10.42
N PRO A 230 -6.20 -31.14 9.58
CA PRO A 230 -6.21 -30.85 8.14
C PRO A 230 -6.59 -29.39 7.88
N GLN A 231 -6.00 -28.79 6.84
CA GLN A 231 -6.45 -27.50 6.32
C GLN A 231 -7.70 -27.67 5.42
N GLN A 232 -8.60 -26.70 5.41
CA GLN A 232 -9.75 -26.60 4.50
C GLN A 232 -9.33 -25.89 3.21
N THR A 233 -8.85 -26.66 2.24
CA THR A 233 -8.11 -26.10 1.09
C THR A 233 -8.95 -25.84 -0.16
N GLU A 234 -10.27 -26.05 -0.09
CA GLU A 234 -11.17 -26.06 -1.26
C GLU A 234 -11.25 -24.70 -1.96
N GLN A 235 -11.13 -23.61 -1.20
CA GLN A 235 -11.18 -22.24 -1.71
C GLN A 235 -9.79 -21.59 -1.84
N ALA A 236 -8.72 -22.34 -1.53
CA ALA A 236 -7.37 -21.81 -1.47
C ALA A 236 -6.87 -21.42 -2.87
N LYS A 237 -6.55 -20.14 -3.05
CA LYS A 237 -5.87 -19.62 -4.24
C LYS A 237 -4.36 -19.61 -3.99
N THR A 238 -3.57 -20.07 -4.96
CA THR A 238 -2.10 -19.98 -4.88
C THR A 238 -1.62 -18.80 -5.71
N TYR A 239 -1.13 -17.78 -5.01
CA TYR A 239 -0.54 -16.60 -5.61
C TYR A 239 0.96 -16.79 -5.75
N ARG A 240 1.50 -16.42 -6.91
CA ARG A 240 2.94 -16.44 -7.16
C ARG A 240 3.46 -15.01 -7.21
N ARG A 241 4.75 -14.88 -6.91
CA ARG A 241 5.56 -13.66 -6.99
C ARG A 241 5.76 -13.25 -8.47
N ASP A 242 4.71 -13.25 -9.29
CA ASP A 242 4.71 -12.45 -10.49
C ASP A 242 4.86 -11.01 -9.99
N LEU A 243 5.99 -10.43 -10.37
CA LEU A 243 6.58 -9.22 -9.83
C LEU A 243 5.55 -8.11 -9.67
N LEU A 244 5.47 -7.60 -8.44
CA LEU A 244 5.32 -6.23 -7.92
C LEU A 244 5.16 -5.02 -8.88
N ALA A 245 4.74 -5.19 -10.13
CA ALA A 245 4.43 -4.10 -11.04
C ALA A 245 3.27 -4.37 -12.01
N GLU A 246 2.86 -5.59 -12.37
CA GLU A 246 2.34 -5.73 -13.74
C GLU A 246 1.24 -6.78 -14.07
N THR A 247 0.11 -6.77 -13.35
CA THR A 247 -1.17 -7.22 -13.93
C THR A 247 -2.27 -6.16 -13.90
N PHE A 248 -2.42 -5.43 -12.79
CA PHE A 248 -3.33 -4.27 -12.72
C PHE A 248 -2.70 -3.03 -13.35
N PHE A 249 -1.55 -2.58 -12.81
CA PHE A 249 -0.81 -1.47 -13.41
C PHE A 249 -0.41 -1.74 -14.85
N ARG A 250 -0.15 -2.97 -15.32
CA ARG A 250 0.31 -3.16 -16.72
C ARG A 250 -0.78 -2.90 -17.75
N LYS A 251 -1.99 -3.41 -17.55
CA LYS A 251 -3.10 -3.22 -18.51
C LYS A 251 -3.59 -1.78 -18.48
N GLU A 252 -3.73 -1.23 -17.28
CA GLU A 252 -4.23 0.12 -17.07
C GLU A 252 -3.17 1.17 -17.40
N ARG A 253 -1.91 1.00 -16.98
CA ARG A 253 -0.78 1.85 -17.40
C ARG A 253 -0.47 1.68 -18.89
N GLN A 254 -0.60 0.50 -19.52
CA GLN A 254 -0.47 0.44 -21.00
C GLN A 254 -1.65 1.14 -21.68
N GLN A 255 -2.88 1.00 -21.19
CA GLN A 255 -4.01 1.76 -21.72
C GLN A 255 -3.79 3.27 -21.57
N VAL A 256 -3.42 3.72 -20.37
CA VAL A 256 -3.10 5.11 -20.04
C VAL A 256 -1.89 5.61 -20.86
N LEU A 257 -0.74 4.93 -20.85
CA LEU A 257 0.44 5.28 -21.65
C LEU A 257 0.20 5.21 -23.16
N SER A 258 -0.65 4.30 -23.64
CA SER A 258 -1.03 4.23 -25.06
C SER A 258 -1.90 5.41 -25.50
N GLN A 259 -2.57 6.05 -24.54
CA GLN A 259 -3.42 7.22 -24.73
C GLN A 259 -2.72 8.54 -24.38
N MET A 260 -1.54 8.48 -23.76
CA MET A 260 -0.75 9.64 -23.33
C MET A 260 0.53 9.79 -24.17
N ASP A 261 0.44 10.48 -25.31
CA ASP A 261 1.60 10.73 -26.21
C ASP A 261 2.79 11.43 -25.52
N ARG A 262 2.54 12.15 -24.41
CA ARG A 262 3.55 12.88 -23.62
C ARG A 262 4.64 12.01 -22.98
N TYR A 263 4.36 10.76 -22.64
CA TYR A 263 5.32 9.88 -21.96
C TYR A 263 6.12 8.98 -22.91
N ARG A 264 5.84 9.05 -24.22
CA ARG A 264 6.68 8.42 -25.25
C ARG A 264 7.98 9.18 -25.51
N ASP A 265 8.09 10.40 -25.00
CA ASP A 265 9.30 11.18 -25.13
C ASP A 265 10.37 10.64 -24.16
N LYS A 266 11.44 10.05 -24.71
CA LYS A 266 12.57 9.45 -23.97
C LYS A 266 13.39 10.45 -23.13
N LYS A 267 12.94 11.70 -23.03
CA LYS A 267 13.51 12.74 -22.19
C LYS A 267 12.57 12.99 -21.02
N LEU A 268 12.67 12.15 -19.99
CA LEU A 268 12.16 12.50 -18.67
C LEU A 268 12.75 13.88 -18.30
N PRO A 269 11.93 14.89 -17.95
CA PRO A 269 12.45 16.11 -17.36
C PRO A 269 13.25 15.72 -16.13
N GLU A 270 14.44 16.28 -15.99
CA GLU A 270 15.34 16.12 -14.86
C GLU A 270 14.56 16.31 -13.55
N LEU A 271 14.13 15.22 -12.90
CA LEU A 271 13.50 15.21 -11.56
C LEU A 271 14.44 15.77 -10.47
N TRP A 272 15.69 16.04 -10.86
CA TRP A 272 16.78 16.58 -10.06
C TRP A 272 17.19 17.99 -10.55
N ALA A 273 16.37 18.62 -11.39
CA ALA A 273 16.61 19.99 -11.81
C ALA A 273 16.76 20.87 -10.56
N PRO A 274 17.76 21.78 -10.52
CA PRO A 274 17.91 22.72 -9.40
C PRO A 274 16.57 23.43 -9.18
N ALA A 275 16.24 23.69 -7.91
CA ALA A 275 14.99 24.33 -7.50
C ALA A 275 14.63 25.43 -8.53
N PRO A 276 13.40 25.41 -9.09
CA PRO A 276 13.03 26.32 -10.16
C PRO A 276 13.44 27.72 -9.74
N LYS A 277 14.21 28.42 -10.59
CA LYS A 277 14.52 29.84 -10.36
C LYS A 277 13.20 30.50 -10.01
N GLN A 278 13.11 31.20 -8.88
CA GLN A 278 11.91 31.89 -8.45
C GLN A 278 11.42 32.78 -9.60
N VAL A 279 10.45 32.29 -10.35
CA VAL A 279 9.71 33.07 -11.34
C VAL A 279 8.52 33.59 -10.55
N THR A 280 8.56 34.84 -10.15
CA THR A 280 7.37 35.54 -9.68
C THR A 280 6.47 35.71 -10.90
N PRO A 281 5.30 35.05 -10.98
CA PRO A 281 4.39 35.25 -12.10
C PRO A 281 3.94 36.71 -12.14
N THR A 282 3.68 37.22 -13.34
CA THR A 282 3.20 38.60 -13.55
C THR A 282 1.78 38.82 -13.06
N GLN A 283 1.04 37.75 -12.77
CA GLN A 283 -0.30 37.74 -12.19
C GLN A 283 -0.36 36.73 -11.04
N PRO A 284 -1.24 36.95 -10.04
CA PRO A 284 -1.48 35.99 -8.97
C PRO A 284 -1.85 34.63 -9.57
N THR A 285 -1.11 33.59 -9.18
CA THR A 285 -1.30 32.23 -9.68
C THR A 285 -1.80 31.34 -8.55
N VAL A 286 -2.89 30.64 -8.80
CA VAL A 286 -3.45 29.65 -7.87
C VAL A 286 -3.32 28.27 -8.49
N PHE A 287 -2.69 27.33 -7.76
CA PHE A 287 -2.69 25.91 -8.09
C PHE A 287 -3.76 25.18 -7.30
N ILE A 288 -4.66 24.47 -7.98
CA ILE A 288 -5.65 23.62 -7.31
C ILE A 288 -5.14 22.19 -7.38
N LEU A 289 -4.97 21.56 -6.22
CA LEU A 289 -4.54 20.18 -6.07
C LEU A 289 -5.75 19.35 -5.67
N SER A 290 -6.24 18.54 -6.61
CA SER A 290 -7.39 17.66 -6.41
C SER A 290 -6.93 16.25 -6.09
N TYR A 291 -7.43 15.73 -4.97
CA TYR A 291 -7.13 14.39 -4.48
C TYR A 291 -8.36 13.50 -4.62
N PRO A 292 -8.42 12.65 -5.66
CA PRO A 292 -9.60 11.84 -5.95
C PRO A 292 -9.81 10.69 -4.96
N LEU A 293 -8.73 10.11 -4.46
CA LEU A 293 -8.77 9.09 -3.41
C LEU A 293 -7.42 9.08 -2.69
N ILE A 294 -7.47 9.15 -1.36
CA ILE A 294 -6.30 8.99 -0.51
C ILE A 294 -6.53 7.75 0.34
N ALA A 295 -5.78 6.68 0.05
CA ALA A 295 -5.92 5.40 0.72
C ALA A 295 -4.61 4.60 0.63
N ASN A 296 -4.40 3.69 1.57
CA ASN A 296 -3.35 2.67 1.42
C ASN A 296 -3.86 1.37 0.80
N HIS A 297 -5.08 1.43 0.26
CA HIS A 297 -5.77 0.33 -0.39
C HIS A 297 -5.48 0.29 -1.90
N PRO A 298 -5.07 -0.84 -2.49
CA PRO A 298 -4.75 -0.93 -3.92
C PRO A 298 -5.98 -0.95 -4.85
N SER A 299 -7.15 -0.46 -4.43
CA SER A 299 -8.42 -0.62 -5.18
C SER A 299 -8.58 0.28 -6.40
N HIS A 300 -7.79 1.36 -6.54
CA HIS A 300 -7.97 2.31 -7.64
C HIS A 300 -6.66 2.88 -8.19
N PRO A 301 -6.50 3.03 -9.52
CA PRO A 301 -5.27 3.50 -10.17
C PRO A 301 -4.90 4.96 -9.86
N THR A 302 -5.87 5.79 -9.46
CA THR A 302 -5.63 7.20 -9.09
C THR A 302 -5.41 7.40 -7.60
N ASN A 303 -5.39 6.32 -6.82
CA ASN A 303 -5.17 6.38 -5.38
C ASN A 303 -3.77 6.92 -5.05
N ILE A 304 -3.69 7.83 -4.08
CA ILE A 304 -2.46 8.33 -3.50
C ILE A 304 -2.31 7.77 -2.07
N PRO A 305 -1.21 7.05 -1.75
CA PRO A 305 -0.95 6.58 -0.39
C PRO A 305 -0.84 7.73 0.62
N TYR A 306 -1.23 7.47 1.87
CA TYR A 306 -1.28 8.51 2.91
C TYR A 306 0.08 9.18 3.14
N GLU A 307 1.16 8.41 3.13
CA GLU A 307 2.53 8.89 3.30
C GLU A 307 2.97 9.81 2.15
N VAL A 308 2.52 9.52 0.93
CA VAL A 308 2.78 10.37 -0.22
C VAL A 308 2.03 11.67 -0.03
N PHE A 309 0.72 11.63 0.24
CA PHE A 309 -0.10 12.81 0.50
C PHE A 309 0.53 13.73 1.56
N VAL A 310 0.87 13.19 2.74
CA VAL A 310 1.51 13.96 3.82
C VAL A 310 2.85 14.55 3.39
N GLY A 311 3.68 13.78 2.68
CA GLY A 311 4.96 14.26 2.15
C GLY A 311 4.78 15.41 1.15
N GLN A 312 3.75 15.36 0.30
CA GLN A 312 3.40 16.45 -0.62
C GLN A 312 3.03 17.72 0.15
N LEU A 313 2.14 17.60 1.14
CA LEU A 313 1.72 18.75 1.96
C LEU A 313 2.90 19.40 2.68
N GLN A 314 3.75 18.60 3.32
CA GLN A 314 4.95 19.09 3.99
C GLN A 314 5.91 19.79 3.02
N TRP A 315 6.04 19.29 1.79
CA TRP A 315 6.88 19.92 0.79
C TRP A 315 6.28 21.25 0.32
N LEU A 316 4.98 21.28 0.00
CA LEU A 316 4.29 22.46 -0.50
C LEU A 316 4.29 23.59 0.52
N GLN A 317 3.98 23.31 1.79
CA GLN A 317 3.97 24.31 2.87
C GLN A 317 5.34 24.97 3.13
N ARG A 318 6.44 24.36 2.69
CA ARG A 318 7.78 24.98 2.81
C ARG A 318 7.97 26.14 1.83
N TYR A 319 7.22 26.17 0.73
CA TYR A 319 7.46 27.07 -0.39
C TYR A 319 6.26 27.92 -0.79
N PHE A 320 5.04 27.47 -0.46
CA PHE A 320 3.81 28.08 -0.90
C PHE A 320 2.77 28.15 0.22
N ARG A 321 1.89 29.13 0.12
CA ARG A 321 0.77 29.31 1.04
C ARG A 321 -0.43 28.52 0.56
N CYS A 322 -0.97 27.69 1.44
CA CYS A 322 -2.29 27.10 1.24
C CYS A 322 -3.37 28.12 1.57
N ILE A 323 -4.36 28.27 0.70
CA ILE A 323 -5.51 29.14 0.91
C ILE A 323 -6.81 28.37 0.65
N SER A 324 -7.93 28.88 1.20
CA SER A 324 -9.25 28.35 0.90
C SER A 324 -9.60 28.57 -0.57
N LEU A 325 -10.53 27.78 -1.11
CA LEU A 325 -11.02 28.00 -2.47
C LEU A 325 -11.71 29.38 -2.62
N SER A 326 -12.37 29.84 -1.56
CA SER A 326 -12.97 31.17 -1.47
C SER A 326 -11.92 32.29 -1.54
N ASP A 327 -10.79 32.15 -0.86
CA ASP A 327 -9.71 33.13 -0.91
C ASP A 327 -8.94 33.08 -2.24
N ALA A 328 -8.81 31.91 -2.84
CA ALA A 328 -8.29 31.80 -4.21
C ALA A 328 -9.10 32.63 -5.20
N LEU A 329 -10.42 32.65 -5.07
CA LEU A 329 -11.28 33.49 -5.89
C LEU A 329 -11.02 34.99 -5.68
N LYS A 330 -10.93 35.43 -4.42
CA LYS A 330 -10.59 36.82 -4.09
C LYS A 330 -9.23 37.21 -4.68
N GLN A 331 -8.23 36.33 -4.55
CA GLN A 331 -6.89 36.54 -5.10
C GLN A 331 -6.93 36.69 -6.63
N LEU A 332 -7.67 35.83 -7.33
CA LEU A 332 -7.82 35.90 -8.80
C LEU A 332 -8.59 37.14 -9.27
N ARG A 333 -9.43 37.73 -8.41
CA ARG A 333 -10.10 39.03 -8.66
C ARG A 333 -9.21 40.24 -8.36
N GLY A 334 -7.97 40.01 -7.93
CA GLY A 334 -7.02 41.07 -7.59
C GLY A 334 -7.25 41.67 -6.20
N GLU A 335 -8.01 41.01 -5.34
CA GLU A 335 -8.12 41.38 -3.92
C GLU A 335 -6.84 40.99 -3.16
N ASP A 336 -6.59 41.68 -2.04
CA ASP A 336 -5.37 41.50 -1.24
C ASP A 336 -5.44 40.22 -0.39
N VAL A 337 -5.10 39.09 -1.02
CA VAL A 337 -4.94 37.78 -0.38
C VAL A 337 -3.46 37.44 -0.32
N PRO A 338 -2.90 37.18 0.87
CA PRO A 338 -1.50 36.81 1.01
C PRO A 338 -1.11 35.58 0.16
N SER A 339 0.04 35.64 -0.50
CA SER A 339 0.59 34.55 -1.31
C SER A 339 2.12 34.54 -1.25
N ASP A 340 2.75 33.40 -1.55
CA ASP A 340 4.21 33.27 -1.56
C ASP A 340 4.73 33.48 -2.98
N ASN A 341 5.48 34.57 -3.18
CA ASN A 341 5.98 34.95 -4.50
C ASN A 341 4.86 35.07 -5.56
N GLY A 342 3.64 35.48 -5.18
CA GLY A 342 2.49 35.55 -6.08
C GLY A 342 1.86 34.21 -6.41
N ILE A 343 2.25 33.13 -5.72
CA ILE A 343 1.76 31.77 -5.92
C ILE A 343 1.08 31.29 -4.63
N SER A 344 -0.11 30.72 -4.78
CA SER A 344 -0.85 30.03 -3.72
C SER A 344 -1.28 28.65 -4.20
N PHE A 345 -1.57 27.74 -3.28
CA PHE A 345 -2.24 26.48 -3.62
C PHE A 345 -3.52 26.28 -2.80
N VAL A 346 -4.42 25.46 -3.37
CA VAL A 346 -5.71 25.06 -2.78
C VAL A 346 -5.77 23.55 -2.79
N LEU A 347 -6.35 22.97 -1.74
CA LEU A 347 -6.58 21.52 -1.63
C LEU A 347 -8.06 21.22 -1.83
N THR A 348 -8.38 20.30 -2.74
CA THR A 348 -9.70 19.67 -2.81
C THR A 348 -9.57 18.17 -2.56
N LEU A 349 -10.47 17.65 -1.71
CA LEU A 349 -10.61 16.23 -1.44
C LEU A 349 -11.91 15.78 -2.10
N ASP A 350 -11.84 14.84 -3.04
CA ASP A 350 -13.02 14.43 -3.78
C ASP A 350 -13.55 13.11 -3.19
N GLY A 351 -14.87 12.91 -3.25
CA GLY A 351 -15.56 11.66 -2.93
C GLY A 351 -16.23 11.69 -1.58
N GLY A 352 -15.60 12.28 -0.56
CA GLY A 352 -16.14 12.26 0.80
C GLY A 352 -16.06 10.87 1.43
N PHE A 353 -14.86 10.27 1.45
CA PHE A 353 -14.67 8.93 1.99
C PHE A 353 -14.64 8.94 3.51
N ALA A 354 -15.34 8.00 4.16
CA ALA A 354 -15.43 7.96 5.62
C ALA A 354 -14.05 7.90 6.30
N GLN A 355 -13.10 7.19 5.68
CA GLN A 355 -11.72 7.05 6.14
C GLN A 355 -10.95 8.38 6.24
N ASP A 356 -11.38 9.42 5.51
CA ASP A 356 -10.73 10.73 5.55
C ASP A 356 -10.80 11.33 6.95
N SER A 357 -11.86 11.05 7.72
CA SER A 357 -11.98 11.48 9.12
C SER A 357 -10.93 10.92 10.05
N VAL A 358 -10.45 9.71 9.75
CA VAL A 358 -9.48 8.97 10.57
C VAL A 358 -8.05 9.33 10.18
N VAL A 359 -7.80 9.61 8.90
CA VAL A 359 -6.44 9.78 8.39
C VAL A 359 -6.18 11.18 7.84
N VAL A 360 -6.94 11.61 6.85
CA VAL A 360 -6.67 12.85 6.10
C VAL A 360 -6.94 14.11 6.93
N LEU A 361 -8.15 14.23 7.49
CA LEU A 361 -8.59 15.41 8.22
C LEU A 361 -7.75 15.69 9.49
N PRO A 362 -7.29 14.69 10.26
CA PRO A 362 -6.33 14.91 11.35
C PRO A 362 -5.02 15.57 10.90
N PHE A 363 -4.46 15.16 9.75
CA PHE A 363 -3.25 15.80 9.23
C PHE A 363 -3.50 17.22 8.76
N LEU A 364 -4.60 17.48 8.05
CA LEU A 364 -4.96 18.84 7.65
C LEU A 364 -5.07 19.78 8.86
N ARG A 365 -5.69 19.31 9.95
CA ARG A 365 -5.74 20.07 11.21
C ARG A 365 -4.37 20.27 11.84
N ALA A 366 -3.55 19.22 11.90
CA ALA A 366 -2.21 19.29 12.49
C ALA A 366 -1.29 20.28 11.73
N PHE A 367 -1.50 20.41 10.42
CA PHE A 367 -0.78 21.35 9.56
C PHE A 367 -1.49 22.70 9.38
N GLU A 368 -2.65 22.90 10.02
CA GLU A 368 -3.49 24.10 9.88
C GLU A 368 -3.82 24.45 8.41
N LEU A 369 -4.08 23.42 7.60
CA LEU A 369 -4.32 23.53 6.17
C LEU A 369 -5.83 23.65 5.85
N PRO A 370 -6.27 24.71 5.16
CA PRO A 370 -7.63 24.75 4.62
C PRO A 370 -7.78 23.76 3.46
N ALA A 371 -8.93 23.10 3.37
CA ALA A 371 -9.29 22.23 2.26
C ALA A 371 -10.80 22.29 1.99
N THR A 372 -11.18 21.95 0.77
CA THR A 372 -12.58 21.78 0.39
C THR A 372 -12.88 20.31 0.14
N LEU A 373 -13.81 19.74 0.92
CA LEU A 373 -14.31 18.38 0.74
C LEU A 373 -15.47 18.40 -0.27
N LEU A 374 -15.30 17.73 -1.39
CA LEU A 374 -16.29 17.62 -2.46
C LEU A 374 -17.01 16.27 -2.34
N VAL A 375 -18.30 16.29 -2.06
CA VAL A 375 -19.11 15.09 -1.75
C VAL A 375 -20.25 14.89 -2.74
N SER A 376 -20.72 13.65 -2.91
CA SER A 376 -21.98 13.34 -3.62
C SER A 376 -23.09 13.07 -2.58
N PRO A 377 -23.93 14.08 -2.26
CA PRO A 377 -25.03 13.96 -1.30
C PRO A 377 -25.91 12.74 -1.48
N GLN A 378 -26.36 12.44 -2.70
CA GLN A 378 -27.24 11.30 -2.92
C GLN A 378 -26.52 9.97 -2.68
N SER A 379 -25.23 9.89 -3.02
CA SER A 379 -24.43 8.69 -2.76
C SER A 379 -24.24 8.44 -1.27
N ILE A 380 -24.13 9.51 -0.46
CA ILE A 380 -24.11 9.44 1.00
C ILE A 380 -25.48 8.98 1.54
N GLU A 381 -26.58 9.59 1.07
CA GLU A 381 -27.95 9.24 1.49
C GLU A 381 -28.29 7.77 1.20
N ASP A 382 -27.83 7.26 0.06
CA ASP A 382 -28.02 5.88 -0.37
C ASP A 382 -27.03 4.89 0.28
N SER A 383 -26.11 5.35 1.15
CA SER A 383 -25.01 4.58 1.73
C SER A 383 -24.20 3.80 0.68
N ARG A 384 -23.94 4.41 -0.48
CA ARG A 384 -23.17 3.78 -1.56
C ARG A 384 -21.69 3.69 -1.20
N THR A 385 -21.01 2.77 -1.88
CA THR A 385 -19.54 2.73 -1.90
C THR A 385 -19.02 3.32 -3.21
N MET A 386 -17.86 3.95 -3.15
CA MET A 386 -17.14 4.47 -4.31
C MET A 386 -15.71 3.91 -4.30
N CYS A 387 -15.25 3.34 -5.42
CA CYS A 387 -13.96 2.66 -5.51
C CYS A 387 -13.74 1.55 -4.44
N GLY A 388 -14.83 0.89 -4.02
CA GLY A 388 -14.84 -0.11 -2.95
C GLY A 388 -14.76 0.47 -1.53
N GLN A 389 -14.71 1.79 -1.39
CA GLN A 389 -14.60 2.48 -0.10
C GLN A 389 -15.94 3.07 0.34
N ALA A 390 -16.19 3.07 1.64
CA ALA A 390 -17.37 3.68 2.22
C ALA A 390 -17.29 5.21 2.20
N LEU A 391 -18.42 5.85 1.88
CA LEU A 391 -18.58 7.29 2.00
C LEU A 391 -18.90 7.67 3.44
N PHE A 392 -18.75 8.95 3.77
CA PHE A 392 -19.22 9.50 5.04
C PHE A 392 -20.69 9.18 5.28
N GLU A 393 -21.03 8.85 6.53
CA GLU A 393 -22.39 9.03 7.03
C GLU A 393 -22.63 10.52 7.35
N TRP A 394 -23.86 10.99 7.17
CA TRP A 394 -24.20 12.42 7.35
C TRP A 394 -23.82 12.98 8.72
N GLU A 395 -24.06 12.21 9.80
CA GLU A 395 -23.70 12.63 11.16
C GLU A 395 -22.18 12.84 11.32
N ALA A 396 -21.38 11.94 10.73
CA ALA A 396 -19.92 12.01 10.78
C ALA A 396 -19.39 13.18 9.94
N LEU A 397 -19.94 13.38 8.74
CA LEU A 397 -19.60 14.54 7.89
C LEU A 397 -19.92 15.85 8.62
N TYR A 398 -21.11 15.97 9.20
CA TYR A 398 -21.53 17.17 9.91
C TYR A 398 -20.60 17.49 11.08
N ALA A 399 -20.24 16.48 11.87
CA ALA A 399 -19.31 16.65 12.99
C ALA A 399 -17.91 17.13 12.53
N GLU A 400 -17.42 16.64 11.40
CA GLU A 400 -16.13 17.09 10.84
C GLU A 400 -16.20 18.52 10.29
N VAL A 401 -17.31 18.91 9.66
CA VAL A 401 -17.53 20.29 9.18
C VAL A 401 -17.56 21.28 10.34
N GLU A 402 -18.29 20.97 11.42
CA GLU A 402 -18.34 21.84 12.60
C GLU A 402 -16.98 21.95 13.31
N ARG A 403 -16.19 20.88 13.31
CA ARG A 403 -14.92 20.81 14.04
C ARG A 403 -13.75 21.45 13.30
N ALA A 404 -13.70 21.34 11.97
CA ALA A 404 -12.45 21.49 11.21
C ALA A 404 -12.37 22.72 10.29
N SER A 405 -13.37 23.60 10.28
CA SER A 405 -13.44 24.71 9.30
C SER A 405 -13.25 24.21 7.85
N LEU A 406 -13.74 23.01 7.56
CA LEU A 406 -13.73 22.44 6.21
C LEU A 406 -14.83 23.12 5.39
N ASP A 407 -14.45 23.58 4.21
CA ASP A 407 -15.44 23.93 3.20
C ASP A 407 -15.97 22.64 2.60
N VAL A 408 -17.27 22.58 2.36
CA VAL A 408 -17.90 21.44 1.70
C VAL A 408 -18.54 21.93 0.42
N GLY A 409 -18.22 21.24 -0.66
CA GLY A 409 -18.80 21.48 -1.97
C GLY A 409 -19.41 20.21 -2.54
N LEU A 410 -20.08 20.40 -3.66
CA LEU A 410 -20.74 19.33 -4.37
C LEU A 410 -19.79 18.66 -5.37
N LEU A 411 -19.85 17.34 -5.44
CA LEU A 411 -19.15 16.51 -6.40
C LEU A 411 -20.16 15.76 -7.25
N SER A 412 -20.02 15.87 -8.56
CA SER A 412 -20.78 15.01 -9.47
C SER A 412 -20.26 13.56 -9.44
N PRO A 413 -21.15 12.54 -9.45
CA PRO A 413 -20.78 11.11 -9.45
C PRO A 413 -19.96 10.69 -10.68
N THR A 414 -19.93 11.50 -11.73
CA THR A 414 -19.20 11.29 -12.98
C THR A 414 -17.67 11.34 -12.88
N HIS A 415 -17.10 11.63 -11.71
CA HIS A 415 -15.65 11.51 -11.48
C HIS A 415 -15.18 10.04 -11.39
N PHE A 416 -16.11 9.11 -11.18
CA PHE A 416 -15.79 7.67 -11.07
C PHE A 416 -16.64 6.78 -11.97
N ASP A 417 -17.86 7.23 -12.36
CA ASP A 417 -18.75 6.47 -13.23
C ASP A 417 -19.28 7.34 -14.40
N HIS A 418 -18.66 7.17 -15.58
CA HIS A 418 -18.93 8.00 -16.75
C HIS A 418 -20.28 7.70 -17.44
N GLU A 419 -21.00 6.65 -17.05
CA GLU A 419 -22.24 6.20 -17.71
C GLU A 419 -23.50 6.98 -17.29
N GLN A 420 -23.43 7.88 -16.29
CA GLN A 420 -24.61 8.50 -15.66
C GLN A 420 -24.81 10.01 -15.94
N LEU A 421 -24.16 10.56 -16.99
CA LEU A 421 -24.23 12.00 -17.31
C LEU A 421 -25.64 12.52 -17.61
N ASP A 422 -26.51 11.69 -18.21
CA ASP A 422 -27.83 12.13 -18.70
C ASP A 422 -28.91 12.19 -17.59
N SER A 423 -28.60 11.75 -16.36
CA SER A 423 -29.56 11.65 -15.24
C SER A 423 -29.12 12.39 -13.96
N PHE A 424 -28.05 13.19 -14.00
CA PHE A 424 -27.55 13.88 -12.81
C PHE A 424 -28.41 15.10 -12.44
N ASP A 425 -29.14 15.01 -11.33
CA ASP A 425 -29.92 16.12 -10.77
C ASP A 425 -29.07 17.02 -9.88
N PHE A 426 -28.36 17.96 -10.51
CA PHE A 426 -27.51 18.92 -9.81
C PHE A 426 -28.28 19.73 -8.74
N VAL A 427 -29.48 20.21 -9.08
CA VAL A 427 -30.28 21.06 -8.18
C VAL A 427 -30.77 20.25 -6.98
N GLY A 428 -31.19 19.00 -7.20
CA GLY A 428 -31.56 18.07 -6.14
C GLY A 428 -30.40 17.79 -5.19
N GLU A 429 -29.22 17.42 -5.72
CA GLU A 429 -28.04 17.16 -4.89
C GLU A 429 -27.58 18.42 -4.14
N GLN A 430 -27.60 19.60 -4.78
CA GLN A 430 -27.28 20.86 -4.11
C GLN A 430 -28.26 21.15 -2.98
N THR A 431 -29.57 21.01 -3.23
CA THR A 431 -30.62 21.25 -2.23
C THR A 431 -30.46 20.30 -1.04
N LEU A 432 -30.15 19.03 -1.30
CA LEU A 432 -29.90 18.03 -0.26
C LEU A 432 -28.70 18.43 0.60
N LEU A 433 -27.57 18.79 -0.03
CA LEU A 433 -26.38 19.24 0.69
C LEU A 433 -26.64 20.49 1.54
N GLU A 434 -27.31 21.48 0.97
CA GLU A 434 -27.65 22.73 1.68
C GLU A 434 -28.57 22.49 2.87
N SER A 435 -29.51 21.55 2.75
CA SER A 435 -30.42 21.18 3.85
C SER A 435 -29.67 20.62 5.05
N TRP A 436 -28.64 19.80 4.80
CA TRP A 436 -27.77 19.23 5.82
C TRP A 436 -26.79 20.24 6.40
N LEU A 437 -26.11 21.01 5.54
CA LEU A 437 -25.14 22.02 5.99
C LEU A 437 -25.80 23.24 6.65
N ARG A 438 -27.11 23.45 6.42
CA ARG A 438 -27.88 24.64 6.86
C ARG A 438 -27.27 25.96 6.37
N ARG A 439 -26.57 25.92 5.25
CA ARG A 439 -25.96 27.06 4.54
C ARG A 439 -25.97 26.78 3.05
N LYS A 440 -25.83 27.84 2.25
CA LYS A 440 -25.71 27.68 0.79
C LYS A 440 -24.43 26.95 0.43
N CYS A 441 -24.53 26.11 -0.59
CA CYS A 441 -23.39 25.44 -1.20
C CYS A 441 -22.85 26.35 -2.31
N GLU A 442 -21.68 26.92 -2.07
CA GLU A 442 -21.06 27.88 -3.00
C GLU A 442 -20.01 27.21 -3.90
N VAL A 443 -19.71 25.92 -3.73
CA VAL A 443 -18.66 25.23 -4.48
C VAL A 443 -19.21 23.96 -5.12
N ALA A 444 -18.92 23.74 -6.41
CA ALA A 444 -19.14 22.44 -7.01
C ALA A 444 -18.07 22.07 -8.05
N ALA A 445 -17.72 20.79 -8.09
CA ALA A 445 -16.94 20.16 -9.15
C ALA A 445 -17.86 19.40 -10.11
N LEU A 446 -17.78 19.78 -11.38
CA LEU A 446 -18.73 19.38 -12.42
C LEU A 446 -18.08 18.50 -13.50
N PRO A 447 -18.87 17.63 -14.15
CA PRO A 447 -18.37 16.80 -15.25
C PRO A 447 -17.87 17.63 -16.44
N TYR A 448 -16.90 17.08 -17.17
CA TYR A 448 -16.54 17.56 -18.50
C TYR A 448 -17.78 17.53 -19.41
N LYS A 449 -18.12 18.68 -20.02
CA LYS A 449 -19.33 18.92 -20.87
C LYS A 449 -20.67 19.09 -20.15
N CYS A 450 -20.72 19.14 -18.83
CA CYS A 450 -21.91 19.61 -18.12
C CYS A 450 -22.10 21.12 -18.37
N ASN A 451 -22.95 21.46 -19.34
CA ASN A 451 -23.35 22.83 -19.67
C ASN A 451 -24.84 23.08 -19.41
N LYS A 452 -25.58 22.06 -18.99
CA LYS A 452 -27.02 22.15 -18.71
C LYS A 452 -27.19 22.24 -17.20
N ASP A 453 -28.12 23.11 -16.78
CA ASP A 453 -28.67 23.15 -15.41
C ASP A 453 -27.74 23.64 -14.28
N ILE A 454 -26.61 24.28 -14.60
CA ILE A 454 -25.83 25.03 -13.59
C ILE A 454 -26.60 26.30 -13.22
N PRO A 455 -26.98 26.52 -11.95
CA PRO A 455 -27.71 27.71 -11.55
C PRO A 455 -26.90 28.99 -11.82
N GLU A 456 -27.57 30.02 -12.33
CA GLU A 456 -27.02 31.37 -12.35
C GLU A 456 -27.00 31.93 -10.92
N GLY A 457 -25.82 32.06 -10.30
CA GLY A 457 -25.70 32.60 -8.94
C GLY A 457 -24.30 32.44 -8.33
N PRO A 458 -23.89 33.29 -7.36
CA PRO A 458 -22.53 33.38 -6.86
C PRO A 458 -22.03 32.01 -6.37
N GLY A 459 -21.08 31.43 -7.11
CA GLY A 459 -20.54 30.10 -6.84
C GLY A 459 -19.23 29.85 -7.56
N ILE A 460 -18.49 28.86 -7.09
CA ILE A 460 -17.20 28.39 -7.59
C ILE A 460 -17.44 27.09 -8.35
N TRP A 461 -17.35 27.17 -9.67
CA TRP A 461 -17.55 26.01 -10.54
C TRP A 461 -16.19 25.49 -11.00
N LEU A 462 -15.75 24.35 -10.44
CA LEU A 462 -14.54 23.66 -10.86
C LEU A 462 -14.86 22.78 -12.07
N ARG A 463 -14.40 23.22 -13.24
CA ARG A 463 -14.49 22.44 -14.48
C ARG A 463 -13.12 21.88 -14.81
N THR A 464 -12.99 20.57 -14.86
CA THR A 464 -11.76 19.91 -15.34
C THR A 464 -11.61 20.14 -16.85
N HIS A 465 -10.59 20.88 -17.27
CA HIS A 465 -10.23 21.02 -18.69
C HIS A 465 -9.47 19.76 -19.16
N GLU A 466 -10.03 19.05 -20.13
CA GLU A 466 -9.38 18.07 -21.03
C GLU A 466 -8.34 17.08 -20.45
N ALA A 467 -8.81 15.87 -20.10
CA ALA A 467 -8.49 14.60 -20.78
C ALA A 467 -8.98 13.43 -19.90
N PRO A 468 -9.76 12.48 -20.43
CA PRO A 468 -10.40 11.42 -19.64
C PRO A 468 -9.45 10.41 -18.97
N ASN A 469 -8.12 10.58 -19.02
CA ASN A 469 -7.15 9.60 -18.52
C ASN A 469 -5.81 10.19 -18.03
N THR A 470 -5.79 11.44 -17.53
CA THR A 470 -4.59 11.99 -16.88
C THR A 470 -4.57 11.63 -15.40
N PRO A 471 -3.58 10.88 -14.89
CA PRO A 471 -3.32 10.79 -13.45
C PRO A 471 -3.18 12.20 -12.88
N ALA A 472 -3.62 12.41 -11.63
CA ALA A 472 -3.34 13.62 -10.88
C ALA A 472 -1.81 13.84 -10.86
N HIS A 473 -1.31 14.68 -11.76
CA HIS A 473 0.11 14.97 -11.89
C HIS A 473 0.42 16.25 -11.14
N PHE A 474 1.55 16.21 -10.43
CA PHE A 474 2.25 17.31 -9.75
C PHE A 474 2.63 18.52 -10.64
N ASP A 475 2.16 18.59 -11.88
CA ASP A 475 2.64 19.61 -12.82
C ASP A 475 1.84 20.92 -12.79
N GLY A 476 0.80 21.00 -11.96
CA GLY A 476 0.00 22.22 -11.79
C GLY A 476 -0.73 22.66 -13.06
N ARG A 477 -0.89 21.77 -14.06
CA ARG A 477 -1.54 22.09 -15.35
C ARG A 477 -2.97 21.59 -15.48
N GLN A 478 -3.52 20.91 -14.47
CA GLN A 478 -4.98 20.81 -14.34
C GLN A 478 -5.51 22.16 -13.89
N LEU A 479 -5.57 23.10 -14.84
CA LEU A 479 -6.24 24.38 -14.66
C LEU A 479 -7.75 24.09 -14.60
N ALA A 480 -8.28 23.89 -13.40
CA ALA A 480 -9.70 24.06 -13.20
C ALA A 480 -10.00 25.53 -13.48
N ARG A 481 -10.71 25.80 -14.58
CA ARG A 481 -11.15 27.16 -14.88
C ARG A 481 -12.24 27.48 -13.88
N ILE A 482 -11.92 28.27 -12.86
CA ILE A 482 -12.93 28.79 -11.95
C ILE A 482 -13.82 29.73 -12.76
N VAL A 483 -15.01 29.27 -13.11
CA VAL A 483 -16.02 30.12 -13.72
C VAL A 483 -16.80 30.73 -12.56
N ALA A 484 -16.58 32.00 -12.26
CA ALA A 484 -17.55 32.77 -11.48
C ALA A 484 -18.73 33.11 -12.41
N PRO A 485 -19.98 33.07 -11.94
CA PRO A 485 -21.11 33.54 -12.74
C PRO A 485 -20.90 34.99 -13.12
N SER A 486 -21.19 35.28 -14.38
CA SER A 486 -21.19 36.63 -14.92
C SER A 486 -22.22 37.48 -14.18
N SER A 487 -21.75 38.37 -13.30
CA SER A 487 -22.50 39.58 -12.98
C SER A 487 -21.55 40.79 -12.87
N VAL A 488 -21.55 41.53 -13.98
CA VAL A 488 -21.30 42.97 -14.15
C VAL A 488 -19.84 43.43 -14.18
N GLY A 489 -19.33 43.63 -15.41
CA GLY A 489 -18.18 44.50 -15.72
C GLY A 489 -16.99 43.78 -16.31
#